data_AF-A0A9D5NKY6-F1
#
_entry.id   AF-A0A9D5NKY6-F1
#
_cell.length_a   1.000
_cell.length_b   1.000
_cell.length_c   1.000
_cell.angle_alpha   90.00
_cell.angle_beta   90.00
_cell.angle_gamma   90.00
#
_symmetry.space_group_name_H-M   'P 1'
#
loop_
_entity.id
_entity.type
_entity.pdbx_description
1 polymer ?
#
loop_
_entity_poly.entity_id
_entity_poly.type
_entity_poly.pdbx_seq_one_letter_code
_entity_poly.pdbx_strand_id
1 'polypeptide(L)'
;MKKYLLCIAAIISVFMVGCGKKGENDILKQITKKIENSKSYHLTGTLEMINNENSYLYDVDVAYQKEDKFRVSLKNQTNSHEQIILKNDEGVYVLTHKGITFFEDVEQSISI
;
A
#
# COMPACT_ATOMS: atom_id res chain seq x y z
N MET A 1 -40.00 -6.37 -40.24
CA MET A 1 -39.50 -6.55 -38.86
C MET A 1 -38.06 -7.09 -38.79
N LYS A 2 -37.71 -8.17 -39.53
CA LYS A 2 -36.32 -8.74 -39.53
C LYS A 2 -35.20 -7.75 -39.90
N LYS A 3 -35.44 -6.82 -40.83
CA LYS A 3 -34.46 -5.81 -41.29
C LYS A 3 -34.09 -4.78 -40.21
N TYR A 4 -35.03 -4.36 -39.37
CA TYR A 4 -34.79 -3.41 -38.28
C TYR A 4 -34.07 -4.08 -37.09
N LEU A 5 -34.35 -5.37 -36.85
CA LEU A 5 -33.69 -6.16 -35.81
C LEU A 5 -32.19 -6.35 -36.10
N LEU A 6 -31.83 -6.51 -37.39
CA LEU A 6 -30.44 -6.57 -37.85
C LEU A 6 -29.71 -5.24 -37.63
N CYS A 7 -30.37 -4.11 -37.91
CA CYS A 7 -29.78 -2.79 -37.70
C CYS A 7 -29.55 -2.48 -36.21
N ILE A 8 -30.47 -2.88 -35.32
CA ILE A 8 -30.31 -2.68 -33.88
C ILE A 8 -29.17 -3.56 -33.33
N ALA A 9 -29.07 -4.81 -33.78
CA ALA A 9 -27.96 -5.70 -33.41
C ALA A 9 -26.60 -5.16 -33.88
N ALA A 10 -26.54 -4.55 -35.07
CA ALA A 10 -25.33 -3.92 -35.60
C ALA A 10 -24.93 -2.64 -34.83
N ILE A 11 -25.90 -1.88 -34.31
CA ILE A 11 -25.62 -0.70 -33.48
C ILE A 11 -25.08 -1.14 -32.10
N ILE A 12 -25.65 -2.20 -31.51
CA ILE A 12 -25.21 -2.72 -30.21
C ILE A 12 -23.80 -3.33 -30.28
N SER A 13 -23.43 -3.98 -31.40
CA SER A 13 -22.09 -4.56 -31.56
C SER A 13 -20.98 -3.50 -31.64
N VAL A 14 -21.29 -2.29 -32.12
CA VAL A 14 -20.34 -1.16 -32.14
C VAL A 14 -20.05 -0.63 -30.72
N PHE A 15 -20.98 -0.77 -29.77
CA PHE A 15 -20.76 -0.38 -28.38
C PHE A 15 -19.95 -1.40 -27.55
N MET A 16 -19.75 -2.63 -28.05
CA MET A 16 -19.00 -3.67 -27.34
C MET A 16 -17.48 -3.64 -27.59
N VAL A 17 -16.99 -2.83 -28.53
CA VAL A 17 -15.54 -2.65 -28.79
C VAL A 17 -14.94 -1.57 -27.89
N GLY A 18 -15.12 -1.73 -26.59
CA GLY A 18 -14.57 -0.86 -25.56
C GLY A 18 -13.30 -1.42 -24.92
N CYS A 19 -12.28 -1.80 -25.71
CA CYS A 19 -10.96 -2.10 -25.15
C CYS A 19 -10.12 -0.81 -25.12
N GLY A 20 -10.51 0.12 -24.25
CA GLY A 20 -9.78 1.35 -24.03
C GLY A 20 -8.43 1.04 -23.38
N LYS A 21 -7.33 1.46 -24.01
CA LYS A 21 -5.99 1.40 -23.40
C LYS A 21 -5.99 2.38 -22.22
N LYS A 22 -6.13 1.85 -21.00
CA LYS A 22 -5.98 2.64 -19.78
C LYS A 22 -4.57 3.23 -19.79
N GLY A 23 -4.47 4.55 -19.88
CA GLY A 23 -3.18 5.24 -19.78
C GLY A 23 -2.58 5.04 -18.39
N GLU A 24 -1.28 5.24 -18.26
CA GLU A 24 -0.55 5.16 -16.98
C GLU A 24 -1.24 5.98 -15.88
N ASN A 25 -1.67 7.20 -16.21
CA ASN A 25 -2.40 8.09 -15.30
C ASN A 25 -3.74 7.51 -14.81
N ASP A 26 -4.45 6.75 -15.66
CA ASP A 26 -5.73 6.14 -15.27
C ASP A 26 -5.52 4.93 -14.36
N ILE A 27 -4.41 4.24 -14.52
CA ILE A 27 -4.01 3.10 -13.67
C ILE A 27 -3.64 3.63 -12.28
N LEU A 28 -2.80 4.67 -12.21
CA LEU A 28 -2.42 5.31 -10.96
C LEU A 28 -3.66 5.82 -10.20
N LYS A 29 -4.56 6.54 -10.87
CA LYS A 29 -5.82 7.02 -10.26
C LYS A 29 -6.68 5.89 -9.69
N GLN A 30 -6.77 4.76 -10.40
CA GLN A 30 -7.54 3.60 -9.92
C GLN A 30 -6.90 2.96 -8.69
N ILE A 31 -5.57 2.89 -8.63
CA ILE A 31 -4.83 2.36 -7.48
C ILE A 31 -5.01 3.27 -6.27
N THR A 32 -4.75 4.58 -6.44
CA THR A 32 -4.94 5.58 -5.38
C THR A 32 -6.36 5.52 -4.81
N LYS A 33 -7.37 5.52 -5.69
CA LYS A 33 -8.77 5.44 -5.29
C LYS A 33 -9.09 4.14 -4.53
N LYS A 34 -8.47 3.01 -4.90
CA LYS A 34 -8.65 1.75 -4.15
C LYS A 34 -8.04 1.82 -2.75
N ILE A 35 -6.86 2.41 -2.62
CA ILE A 35 -6.18 2.58 -1.33
C ILE A 35 -7.01 3.51 -0.43
N GLU A 36 -7.39 4.69 -0.92
CA GLU A 36 -8.16 5.70 -0.18
C GLU A 36 -9.53 5.19 0.28
N ASN A 37 -10.20 4.37 -0.54
CA ASN A 37 -11.51 3.81 -0.17
C ASN A 37 -11.41 2.58 0.74
N SER A 38 -10.21 2.03 0.95
CA SER A 38 -10.06 0.85 1.79
C SER A 38 -10.25 1.18 3.27
N LYS A 39 -10.85 0.24 4.01
CA LYS A 39 -10.92 0.33 5.48
C LYS A 39 -9.63 -0.16 6.14
N SER A 40 -8.93 -1.06 5.48
CA SER A 40 -7.70 -1.67 5.95
C SER A 40 -6.97 -2.31 4.78
N TYR A 41 -5.66 -2.45 4.87
CA TYR A 41 -4.90 -3.23 3.90
C TYR A 41 -3.72 -3.92 4.58
N HIS A 42 -3.27 -5.00 3.96
CA HIS A 42 -2.08 -5.73 4.36
C HIS A 42 -1.13 -5.78 3.17
N LEU A 43 0.14 -5.45 3.40
CA LEU A 43 1.19 -5.38 2.38
C LEU A 43 2.43 -6.06 2.92
N THR A 44 3.05 -6.89 2.09
CA THR A 44 4.35 -7.50 2.37
C THR A 44 5.30 -7.15 1.24
N GLY A 45 6.58 -6.91 1.54
CA GLY A 45 7.58 -6.63 0.51
C GLY A 45 9.00 -6.61 1.05
N THR A 46 9.93 -6.29 0.16
CA THR A 46 11.33 -6.06 0.51
C THR A 46 11.65 -4.58 0.38
N LEU A 47 12.21 -3.98 1.42
CA LEU A 47 12.72 -2.61 1.44
C LEU A 47 14.24 -2.65 1.34
N GLU A 48 14.79 -1.94 0.36
CA GLU A 48 16.22 -1.65 0.28
C GLU A 48 16.47 -0.24 0.80
N MET A 49 17.24 -0.13 1.89
CA MET A 49 17.65 1.14 2.48
C MET A 49 19.12 1.39 2.17
N ILE A 50 19.39 2.46 1.42
CA ILE A 50 20.74 2.86 1.04
C ILE A 50 21.18 4.01 1.95
N ASN A 51 22.26 3.81 2.69
CA ASN A 51 22.90 4.82 3.52
C ASN A 51 24.37 4.97 3.12
N ASN A 52 24.67 6.06 2.40
CA ASN A 52 25.94 6.30 1.72
C ASN A 52 26.31 5.13 0.79
N GLU A 53 27.33 4.35 1.15
CA GLU A 53 27.80 3.20 0.37
C GLU A 53 27.22 1.86 0.87
N ASN A 54 26.43 1.87 1.95
CA ASN A 54 25.84 0.67 2.54
C ASN A 54 24.41 0.47 2.04
N SER A 55 24.07 -0.75 1.62
CA SER A 55 22.68 -1.17 1.35
C SER A 55 22.23 -2.17 2.40
N TYR A 56 21.03 -1.96 2.95
CA TYR A 56 20.40 -2.80 3.95
C TYR A 56 19.04 -3.29 3.42
N LEU A 57 18.86 -4.61 3.35
CA LEU A 57 17.60 -5.22 2.94
C LEU A 57 16.76 -5.56 4.16
N TYR A 58 15.46 -5.24 4.09
CA TYR A 58 14.48 -5.54 5.12
C TYR A 58 13.28 -6.26 4.51
N ASP A 59 12.81 -7.31 5.17
CA ASP A 59 11.46 -7.82 4.97
C ASP A 59 10.48 -6.89 5.70
N VAL A 60 9.49 -6.40 4.97
CA VAL A 60 8.48 -5.47 5.46
C VAL A 60 7.12 -6.14 5.49
N ASP A 61 6.45 -6.05 6.64
CA ASP A 61 5.04 -6.45 6.82
C ASP A 61 4.25 -5.26 7.38
N VAL A 62 3.30 -4.76 6.60
CA VAL A 62 2.46 -3.60 6.95
C VAL A 62 1.02 -4.02 7.06
N ALA A 63 0.40 -3.74 8.19
CA ALA A 63 -1.04 -3.76 8.38
C ALA A 63 -1.53 -2.34 8.65
N TYR A 64 -2.44 -1.83 7.83
CA TYR A 64 -3.09 -0.55 8.01
C TYR A 64 -4.57 -0.73 8.27
N GLN A 65 -5.13 0.14 9.09
CA GLN A 65 -6.56 0.34 9.29
C GLN A 65 -6.85 1.85 9.30
N LYS A 66 -8.07 2.23 8.89
CA LYS A 66 -8.59 3.60 8.97
C LYS A 66 -8.33 4.26 10.33
N GLU A 67 -8.34 5.59 10.30
CA GLU A 67 -7.98 6.46 11.44
C GLU A 67 -6.48 6.39 11.74
N ASP A 68 -5.67 6.24 10.68
CA ASP A 68 -4.20 6.25 10.72
C ASP A 68 -3.60 5.26 11.72
N LYS A 69 -4.27 4.12 11.91
CA LYS A 69 -3.81 3.00 12.73
C LYS A 69 -2.99 2.05 11.88
N PHE A 70 -1.77 1.76 12.29
CA PHE A 70 -0.92 0.85 11.52
C PHE A 70 0.06 0.07 12.38
N ARG A 71 0.47 -1.08 11.85
CA ARG A 71 1.61 -1.86 12.31
C ARG A 71 2.56 -2.05 11.14
N VAL A 72 3.83 -1.75 11.35
CA VAL A 72 4.91 -1.98 10.38
C VAL A 72 5.96 -2.82 11.08
N SER A 73 6.26 -4.01 10.56
CA SER A 73 7.45 -4.79 10.93
C SER A 73 8.54 -4.59 9.88
N LEU A 74 9.75 -4.30 10.35
CA LEU A 74 10.97 -4.15 9.57
C LEU A 74 11.97 -5.19 10.08
N LYS A 75 12.17 -6.26 9.32
CA LYS A 75 13.12 -7.32 9.68
C LYS A 75 14.33 -7.27 8.78
N ASN A 76 15.49 -6.93 9.32
CA ASN A 76 16.73 -6.89 8.56
C ASN A 76 17.09 -8.31 8.08
N GLN A 77 17.31 -8.48 6.77
CA GLN A 77 17.60 -9.79 6.19
C GLN A 77 19.00 -10.33 6.57
N THR A 78 19.93 -9.44 6.93
CA THR A 78 21.32 -9.81 7.26
C THR A 78 21.48 -10.28 8.70
N ASN A 79 20.95 -9.54 9.67
CA ASN A 79 21.12 -9.85 11.10
C ASN A 79 19.83 -10.31 11.80
N SER A 80 18.71 -10.42 11.07
CA SER A 80 17.41 -10.82 11.61
C SER A 80 16.87 -9.93 12.73
N HIS A 81 17.43 -8.73 12.92
CA HIS A 81 16.88 -7.77 13.86
C HIS A 81 15.53 -7.28 13.34
N GLU A 82 14.50 -7.42 14.18
CA GLU A 82 13.15 -6.94 13.90
C GLU A 82 12.86 -5.67 14.70
N GLN A 83 12.34 -4.66 14.02
CA GLN A 83 11.72 -3.49 14.61
C GLN A 83 10.24 -3.49 14.25
N ILE A 84 9.37 -3.24 15.24
CA ILE A 84 7.94 -3.12 15.02
C ILE A 84 7.50 -1.73 15.43
N ILE A 85 6.82 -1.03 14.53
CA ILE A 85 6.20 0.27 14.76
C ILE A 85 4.69 0.05 14.81
N LEU A 86 4.05 0.42 15.92
CA LEU A 86 2.61 0.31 16.12
C LEU A 86 2.04 1.71 16.43
N LYS A 87 1.23 2.24 15.52
CA LYS A 87 0.44 3.47 15.73
C LYS A 87 -0.99 3.11 16.11
N ASN A 88 -1.44 3.65 17.24
CA ASN A 88 -2.83 3.60 17.69
C ASN A 88 -3.32 5.01 18.08
N ASP A 89 -4.52 5.08 18.68
CA ASP A 89 -5.14 6.33 19.13
C ASP A 89 -4.34 7.05 20.23
N GLU A 90 -3.52 6.33 21.00
CA GLU A 90 -2.73 6.88 22.10
C GLU A 90 -1.41 7.49 21.63
N GLY A 91 -0.79 6.90 20.60
CA GLY A 91 0.54 7.29 20.18
C GLY A 91 1.21 6.22 19.32
N VAL A 92 2.52 6.22 19.30
CA VAL A 92 3.37 5.31 18.53
C VAL A 92 4.24 4.52 19.48
N TYR A 93 4.16 3.20 19.39
CA TYR A 93 5.03 2.27 20.09
C TYR A 93 6.06 1.72 19.11
N VAL A 94 7.33 1.85 19.45
CA VAL A 94 8.44 1.24 18.69
C VAL A 94 9.05 0.14 19.54
N LEU A 95 8.88 -1.11 19.11
CA LEU A 95 9.53 -2.26 19.68
C LEU A 95 10.82 -2.55 18.90
N THR A 96 11.92 -2.70 19.62
CA THR A 96 13.20 -3.16 19.09
C THR A 96 13.74 -4.28 19.99
N HIS A 97 14.86 -4.90 19.60
CA HIS A 97 15.57 -5.84 20.48
C HIS A 97 16.01 -5.22 21.83
N LYS A 98 16.03 -3.89 21.97
CA LYS A 98 16.41 -3.19 23.22
C LYS A 98 15.23 -2.99 24.17
N GLY A 99 14.00 -3.07 23.68
CA GLY A 99 12.79 -2.78 24.45
C GLY A 99 11.75 -2.01 23.64
N ILE A 100 10.75 -1.49 24.37
CA ILE A 100 9.62 -0.73 23.82
C ILE A 100 9.80 0.74 24.20
N THR A 101 9.66 1.62 23.21
CA THR A 101 9.64 3.08 23.40
C THR A 101 8.31 3.64 22.92
N PHE A 102 7.76 4.60 23.65
CA PHE A 102 6.52 5.30 23.30
C PHE A 102 6.80 6.73 22.83
N PHE A 103 6.05 7.16 21.82
CA PHE A 103 6.07 8.52 21.28
C PHE A 103 4.64 9.04 21.13
N GLU A 104 4.44 10.33 21.36
CA GLU A 104 3.14 10.97 21.12
C GLU A 104 2.87 11.13 19.61
N ASP A 105 3.93 11.34 18.82
CA ASP A 105 3.86 11.58 17.37
C ASP A 105 4.78 10.64 16.56
N VAL A 106 4.38 10.33 15.33
CA VAL A 106 5.17 9.55 14.37
C VAL A 106 6.46 10.27 13.98
N GLU A 107 6.46 11.59 13.82
CA GLU A 107 7.66 12.35 13.45
C GLU A 107 8.78 12.19 14.48
N GLN A 108 8.42 12.07 15.76
CA GLN A 108 9.38 11.82 16.84
C GLN A 108 9.99 10.41 16.77
N SER A 109 9.24 9.44 16.25
CA SER A 109 9.69 8.05 16.13
C SER A 109 10.67 7.81 14.97
N ILE A 110 10.66 8.66 13.93
CA ILE A 110 11.49 8.52 12.72
C ILE A 110 12.96 8.93 12.97
N SER A 111 13.25 9.63 14.06
CA SER A 111 14.60 10.14 14.38
C SER A 111 15.54 9.12 15.04
N ILE A 112 15.19 7.82 15.05
CA ILE A 112 15.90 6.73 15.74
C ILE A 112 16.37 5.70 14.73
#